data_AF-C0BRM6-F1
#
_entry.id   AF-C0BRM6-F1
#
_cell.length_a   1.000
_cell.length_b   1.000
_cell.length_c   1.000
_cell.angle_alpha   90.00
_cell.angle_beta   90.00
_cell.angle_gamma   90.00
#
_symmetry.space_group_name_H-M   'P 1'
#
loop_
_entity.id
_entity.type
_entity.pdbx_description
1 polymer ?
#
loop_
_entity_poly.entity_id
_entity_poly.type
_entity_poly.pdbx_seq_one_letter_code
_entity_poly.pdbx_strand_id
1 'polypeptide(L)'
;MNQACVHNDTIDVGNHHGWSRYRPRYRPFLQFLTTQERNVIWLLLAIAFLPVDGTTLGLYAPFWSPISPALFAVYCLCNWHQLRIAANRYLPMFLLPVACIILSIPGWLKFGIHLNAAFMSITGLLGVLATLGAIAIAFGIKRIPWRTPLRILIASYWFSFGVGVVQWLSIHLHIKPLTDYFAHLMYRQYINESSVWGGGRPQFLFAEPSYIGMHLFGVLLPLMWLMRGRDRIYAKRLRNLIVVYAIGAVLMQAGTRIVLRANLPES
;
A
#
# COMPACT_ATOMS: atom_id res chain seq x y z
N MET A 1 5.42 -61.18 53.23
CA MET A 1 6.32 -61.64 52.16
C MET A 1 5.45 -61.91 50.93
N ASN A 2 5.85 -61.34 49.80
CA ASN A 2 4.96 -60.81 48.76
C ASN A 2 4.34 -61.85 47.79
N GLN A 3 3.05 -61.64 47.53
CA GLN A 3 2.28 -61.93 46.31
C GLN A 3 2.98 -61.37 45.04
N ALA A 4 2.71 -61.76 43.79
CA ALA A 4 1.92 -62.81 43.14
C ALA A 4 2.19 -62.72 41.61
N CYS A 5 1.96 -63.85 40.92
CA CYS A 5 1.33 -64.04 39.59
C CYS A 5 1.82 -63.27 38.34
N VAL A 6 2.34 -63.97 37.32
CA VAL A 6 1.64 -64.53 36.13
C VAL A 6 1.27 -63.47 35.07
N HIS A 7 1.85 -63.56 33.86
CA HIS A 7 1.16 -64.03 32.63
C HIS A 7 2.05 -63.78 31.39
N ASN A 8 2.24 -64.84 30.62
CA ASN A 8 2.84 -64.87 29.29
C ASN A 8 1.69 -64.76 28.28
N ASP A 9 1.86 -64.02 27.17
CA ASP A 9 1.33 -64.44 25.86
C ASP A 9 1.76 -63.52 24.69
N THR A 10 2.48 -64.15 23.76
CA THR A 10 2.36 -64.11 22.29
C THR A 10 2.55 -62.82 21.46
N ILE A 11 3.64 -62.84 20.68
CA ILE A 11 3.74 -62.75 19.21
C ILE A 11 3.22 -61.49 18.48
N ASP A 12 4.19 -60.83 17.83
CA ASP A 12 4.07 -59.85 16.74
C ASP A 12 3.08 -60.25 15.64
N VAL A 13 2.11 -59.37 15.35
CA VAL A 13 1.68 -59.07 13.98
C VAL A 13 1.31 -57.59 13.90
N GLY A 14 2.15 -56.81 13.23
CA GLY A 14 1.91 -55.39 13.00
C GLY A 14 0.70 -55.13 12.12
N ASN A 15 -0.12 -54.15 12.50
CA ASN A 15 -0.68 -53.16 11.58
C ASN A 15 -1.33 -52.00 12.35
N HIS A 16 -0.52 -51.21 13.07
CA HIS A 16 -0.98 -49.89 13.50
C HIS A 16 -0.83 -48.94 12.32
N HIS A 17 -1.90 -48.83 11.53
CA HIS A 17 -2.13 -47.72 10.63
C HIS A 17 -2.07 -46.41 11.42
N GLY A 18 -0.86 -45.85 11.51
CA GLY A 18 -0.63 -44.46 11.83
C GLY A 18 -1.31 -43.63 10.77
N TRP A 19 -2.58 -43.29 11.00
CA TRP A 19 -3.21 -42.15 10.36
C TRP A 19 -2.44 -40.93 10.83
N SER A 20 -1.36 -40.64 10.12
CA SER A 20 -0.74 -39.33 10.08
C SER A 20 -1.89 -38.36 9.82
N ARG A 21 -2.25 -37.64 10.88
CA ARG A 21 -3.26 -36.60 10.84
C ARG A 21 -2.70 -35.55 9.90
N TYR A 22 -2.99 -35.67 8.61
CA TYR A 22 -2.81 -34.65 7.60
C TYR A 22 -3.67 -33.47 8.03
N ARG A 23 -3.18 -32.66 8.97
CA ARG A 23 -3.63 -31.28 9.08
C ARG A 23 -3.30 -30.67 7.72
N PRO A 24 -4.28 -30.20 6.95
CA PRO A 24 -3.98 -29.40 5.78
C PRO A 24 -3.07 -28.29 6.29
N ARG A 25 -1.84 -28.25 5.80
CA ARG A 25 -0.94 -27.13 6.06
C ARG A 25 -1.52 -25.96 5.27
N TYR A 26 -2.59 -25.36 5.78
CA TYR A 26 -3.13 -24.12 5.26
C TYR A 26 -1.95 -23.18 5.10
N ARG A 27 -1.78 -22.61 3.91
CA ARG A 27 -0.73 -21.63 3.65
C ARG A 27 -0.74 -20.64 4.82
N PRO A 28 0.41 -20.26 5.41
CA PRO A 28 0.46 -19.42 6.61
C PRO A 28 -0.33 -18.10 6.48
N PHE A 29 -0.59 -17.66 5.25
CA PHE A 29 -1.49 -16.55 4.94
C PHE A 29 -2.98 -16.87 5.18
N LEU A 30 -3.49 -18.02 4.73
CA LEU A 30 -4.87 -18.44 4.97
C LEU A 30 -5.10 -18.67 6.47
N GLN A 31 -4.14 -19.27 7.16
CA GLN A 31 -4.19 -19.42 8.62
C GLN A 31 -4.22 -18.06 9.34
N PHE A 32 -3.47 -17.07 8.84
CA PHE A 32 -3.55 -15.71 9.35
C PHE A 32 -4.95 -15.10 9.10
N LEU A 33 -5.49 -15.22 7.90
CA LEU A 33 -6.84 -14.71 7.59
C LEU A 33 -7.95 -15.37 8.43
N THR A 34 -7.84 -16.67 8.71
CA THR A 34 -8.83 -17.38 9.54
C THR A 34 -8.72 -17.07 11.02
N THR A 35 -7.57 -16.58 11.49
CA THR A 35 -7.34 -16.26 12.92
C THR A 35 -7.60 -14.79 13.25
N GLN A 36 -7.63 -13.93 12.23
CA GLN A 36 -7.91 -12.50 12.39
C GLN A 36 -9.39 -12.20 12.18
N GLU A 37 -9.87 -11.11 12.77
CA GLU A 37 -11.22 -10.62 12.51
C GLU A 37 -11.43 -10.29 11.02
N ARG A 38 -12.64 -10.52 10.50
CA ARG A 38 -13.01 -10.22 9.09
C ARG A 38 -12.62 -8.81 8.65
N ASN A 39 -12.64 -7.85 9.57
CA ASN A 39 -12.31 -6.46 9.30
C ASN A 39 -10.86 -6.27 8.82
N VAL A 40 -9.92 -7.17 9.17
CA VAL A 40 -8.50 -7.08 8.76
C VAL A 40 -8.36 -7.19 7.23
N ILE A 41 -9.32 -7.80 6.54
CA ILE A 41 -9.31 -7.87 5.06
C ILE A 41 -9.30 -6.47 4.46
N TRP A 42 -10.06 -5.52 4.99
CA TRP A 42 -10.09 -4.14 4.52
C TRP A 42 -8.74 -3.43 4.67
N LEU A 43 -8.03 -3.70 5.78
CA LEU A 43 -6.68 -3.19 6.01
C LEU A 43 -5.69 -3.78 4.98
N LEU A 44 -5.74 -5.09 4.75
CA LEU A 44 -4.84 -5.74 3.79
C LEU A 44 -5.12 -5.27 2.36
N LEU A 45 -6.40 -5.06 2.02
CA LEU A 45 -6.84 -4.51 0.75
C LEU A 45 -6.30 -3.08 0.58
N ALA A 46 -6.44 -2.22 1.59
CA ALA A 46 -5.91 -0.85 1.56
C ALA A 46 -4.39 -0.82 1.31
N ILE A 47 -3.65 -1.72 1.96
CA ILE A 47 -2.20 -1.86 1.78
C ILE A 47 -1.85 -2.41 0.38
N ALA A 48 -2.67 -3.30 -0.16
CA ALA A 48 -2.47 -3.85 -1.51
C ALA A 48 -2.68 -2.78 -2.59
N PHE A 49 -3.66 -1.88 -2.41
CA PHE A 49 -3.96 -0.78 -3.35
C PHE A 49 -3.15 0.49 -3.09
N LEU A 50 -2.20 0.47 -2.16
CA LEU A 50 -1.33 1.62 -1.89
C LEU A 50 -0.53 2.14 -3.10
N PRO A 51 -0.11 1.32 -4.08
CA PRO A 51 0.53 1.82 -5.30
C PRO A 51 -0.45 2.02 -6.47
N VAL A 52 -1.77 1.99 -6.23
CA VAL A 52 -2.82 2.12 -7.25
C VAL A 52 -3.59 3.41 -7.01
N ASP A 53 -3.05 4.48 -7.57
CA ASP A 53 -3.38 5.85 -7.14
C ASP A 53 -3.83 6.75 -8.29
N GLY A 54 -3.77 6.28 -9.53
CA GLY A 54 -4.13 7.06 -10.72
C GLY A 54 -5.31 6.54 -11.52
N THR A 55 -6.02 5.54 -11.02
CA THR A 55 -7.05 4.85 -11.80
C THR A 55 -8.38 5.59 -11.78
N THR A 56 -9.20 5.37 -12.81
CA THR A 56 -10.57 5.91 -12.91
C THR A 56 -11.54 5.37 -11.83
N LEU A 57 -11.13 4.34 -11.08
CA LEU A 57 -11.94 3.66 -10.06
C LEU A 57 -11.87 4.32 -8.67
N GLY A 58 -10.96 5.27 -8.45
CA GLY A 58 -10.78 5.95 -7.16
C GLY A 58 -11.69 7.17 -6.96
N LEU A 59 -11.82 7.63 -5.72
CA LEU A 59 -12.52 8.90 -5.42
C LEU A 59 -11.79 10.05 -6.11
N TYR A 60 -12.52 10.87 -6.87
CA TYR A 60 -11.92 11.96 -7.63
C TYR A 60 -11.35 13.03 -6.69
N ALA A 61 -10.02 13.20 -6.68
CA ALA A 61 -9.34 14.38 -6.17
C ALA A 61 -8.47 15.00 -7.27
N PRO A 62 -8.20 16.32 -7.26
CA PRO A 62 -7.68 17.05 -8.42
C PRO A 62 -6.34 16.52 -8.96
N PHE A 63 -5.54 15.83 -8.16
CA PHE A 63 -4.22 15.29 -8.56
C PHE A 63 -4.02 13.82 -8.22
N TRP A 64 -5.01 13.17 -7.57
CA TRP A 64 -4.88 11.83 -7.01
C TRP A 64 -6.26 11.15 -6.95
N SER A 65 -6.37 9.86 -7.25
CA SER A 65 -7.61 9.10 -7.06
C SER A 65 -7.42 7.98 -6.02
N PRO A 66 -7.40 8.33 -4.72
CA PRO A 66 -7.06 7.38 -3.66
C PRO A 66 -8.11 6.27 -3.51
N ILE A 67 -7.72 5.03 -3.82
CA ILE A 67 -8.49 3.83 -3.42
C ILE A 67 -8.13 3.46 -1.97
N SER A 68 -6.84 3.53 -1.63
CA SER A 68 -6.32 3.08 -0.34
C SER A 68 -6.86 3.85 0.88
N PRO A 69 -6.83 5.20 0.91
CA PRO A 69 -7.46 5.99 1.98
C PRO A 69 -8.95 5.69 2.22
N ALA A 70 -9.73 5.42 1.16
CA ALA A 70 -11.13 5.05 1.29
C ALA A 70 -11.28 3.69 2.00
N LEU A 71 -10.43 2.71 1.66
CA LEU A 71 -10.40 1.41 2.31
C LEU A 71 -9.92 1.48 3.77
N PHE A 72 -8.96 2.37 4.08
CA PHE A 72 -8.58 2.66 5.47
C PHE A 72 -9.72 3.31 6.26
N ALA A 73 -10.53 4.17 5.62
CA ALA A 73 -11.71 4.75 6.25
C ALA A 73 -12.76 3.67 6.57
N VAL A 74 -13.04 2.76 5.64
CA VAL A 74 -13.92 1.60 5.89
C VAL A 74 -13.41 0.77 7.06
N TYR A 75 -12.09 0.47 7.09
CA TYR A 75 -11.49 -0.25 8.22
C TYR A 75 -11.68 0.50 9.56
N CYS A 76 -11.49 1.81 9.58
CA CYS A 76 -11.71 2.64 10.76
C CYS A 76 -13.18 2.63 11.22
N LEU A 77 -14.13 2.73 10.28
CA LEU A 77 -15.57 2.68 10.56
C LEU A 77 -15.99 1.32 11.13
N CYS A 78 -15.50 0.22 10.58
CA CYS A 78 -15.72 -1.13 11.12
C CYS A 78 -15.12 -1.33 12.52
N ASN A 79 -14.22 -0.44 12.96
CA ASN A 79 -13.56 -0.50 14.26
C ASN A 79 -13.75 0.80 15.06
N TRP A 80 -14.92 1.43 14.96
CA TRP A 80 -15.21 2.75 15.52
C TRP A 80 -14.87 2.90 17.01
N HIS A 81 -15.19 1.89 17.83
CA HIS A 81 -14.86 1.93 19.26
C HIS A 81 -13.33 1.99 19.51
N GLN A 82 -12.56 1.25 18.72
CA GLN A 82 -11.10 1.23 18.80
C GLN A 82 -10.50 2.50 18.22
N LEU A 83 -11.14 3.10 17.20
CA LEU A 83 -10.77 4.40 16.67
C LEU A 83 -10.85 5.48 17.74
N ARG A 84 -11.90 5.49 18.57
CA ARG A 84 -12.02 6.46 19.68
C ARG A 84 -10.88 6.32 20.69
N ILE A 85 -10.48 5.09 21.01
CA ILE A 85 -9.34 4.81 21.89
C ILE A 85 -8.03 5.29 21.25
N ALA A 86 -7.83 5.01 19.96
CA ALA A 86 -6.65 5.45 19.21
C ALA A 86 -6.58 6.97 19.10
N ALA A 87 -7.70 7.64 18.82
CA ALA A 87 -7.80 9.09 18.70
C ALA A 87 -7.44 9.79 20.01
N ASN A 88 -7.91 9.27 21.16
CA ASN A 88 -7.55 9.82 22.47
C ASN A 88 -6.06 9.62 22.79
N ARG A 89 -5.50 8.45 22.42
CA ARG A 89 -4.09 8.13 22.68
C ARG A 89 -3.12 8.93 21.80
N TYR A 90 -3.49 9.18 20.55
CA TYR A 90 -2.67 9.89 19.56
C TYR A 90 -3.26 11.27 19.22
N LEU A 91 -3.94 11.89 20.18
CA LEU A 91 -4.64 13.18 20.03
C LEU A 91 -3.82 14.24 19.27
N PRO A 92 -2.52 14.45 19.56
CA PRO A 92 -1.74 15.46 18.83
C PRO A 92 -1.66 15.22 17.32
N MET A 93 -1.60 13.95 16.88
CA MET A 93 -1.60 13.60 15.46
C MET A 93 -2.98 13.79 14.81
N PHE A 94 -4.06 13.55 15.55
CA PHE A 94 -5.42 13.79 15.06
C PHE A 94 -5.80 15.28 15.03
N LEU A 95 -5.12 16.13 15.81
CA LEU A 95 -5.29 17.59 15.81
C LEU A 95 -4.52 18.30 14.70
N LEU A 96 -3.52 17.65 14.09
CA LEU A 96 -2.70 18.26 13.03
C LEU A 96 -3.55 18.75 11.84
N PRO A 97 -4.53 17.98 11.33
CA PRO A 97 -5.50 18.46 10.35
C PRO A 97 -6.27 19.71 10.76
N VAL A 98 -6.65 19.81 12.04
CA VAL A 98 -7.36 20.97 12.59
C VAL A 98 -6.44 22.19 12.59
N ALA A 99 -5.17 22.01 12.97
CA ALA A 99 -4.17 23.07 12.90
C ALA A 99 -3.94 23.54 11.46
N CYS A 100 -3.89 22.63 10.47
CA CYS A 100 -3.79 23.00 9.06
C CYS A 100 -4.99 23.83 8.57
N ILE A 101 -6.21 23.49 9.00
CA ILE A 101 -7.42 24.28 8.70
C ILE A 101 -7.31 25.67 9.31
N ILE A 102 -6.90 25.79 10.58
CA ILE A 102 -6.75 27.08 11.26
C ILE A 102 -5.72 27.95 10.54
N LEU A 103 -4.58 27.39 10.15
CA LEU A 103 -3.54 28.08 9.39
C LEU A 103 -4.01 28.52 7.99
N SER A 104 -5.06 27.90 7.45
CA SER A 104 -5.64 28.25 6.16
C SER A 104 -6.63 29.43 6.22
N ILE A 105 -7.15 29.76 7.41
CA ILE A 105 -8.15 30.83 7.61
C ILE A 105 -7.68 32.20 7.08
N PRO A 106 -6.44 32.67 7.33
CA PRO A 106 -5.98 33.96 6.78
C PRO A 106 -6.00 34.00 5.25
N GLY A 107 -5.72 32.87 4.59
CA GLY A 107 -5.80 32.75 3.14
C GLY A 107 -7.23 32.85 2.63
N TRP A 108 -8.17 32.21 3.31
CA TRP A 108 -9.60 32.28 2.97
C TRP A 108 -10.17 33.69 3.14
N LEU A 109 -9.75 34.39 4.20
CA LEU A 109 -10.17 35.78 4.44
C LEU A 109 -9.66 36.75 3.37
N LYS A 110 -8.47 36.51 2.81
CA LYS A 110 -7.84 37.39 1.82
C LYS A 110 -8.24 37.09 0.37
N PHE A 111 -8.43 35.82 0.01
CA PHE A 111 -8.62 35.38 -1.38
C PHE A 111 -10.00 34.77 -1.66
N GLY A 112 -10.86 34.63 -0.64
CA GLY A 112 -12.16 33.97 -0.75
C GLY A 112 -12.07 32.45 -0.68
N ILE A 113 -13.24 31.80 -0.52
CA ILE A 113 -13.35 30.35 -0.41
C ILE A 113 -13.84 29.76 -1.72
N HIS A 114 -13.00 28.98 -2.38
CA HIS A 114 -13.43 28.10 -3.47
C HIS A 114 -13.97 26.80 -2.90
N LEU A 115 -15.30 26.62 -2.93
CA LEU A 115 -15.99 25.46 -2.34
C LEU A 115 -15.44 24.12 -2.82
N ASN A 116 -15.11 24.00 -4.12
CA ASN A 116 -14.54 22.78 -4.67
C ASN A 116 -13.15 22.48 -4.05
N ALA A 117 -12.27 23.49 -3.96
CA ALA A 117 -10.95 23.32 -3.35
C ALA A 117 -11.03 23.01 -1.85
N ALA A 118 -11.97 23.63 -1.15
CA ALA A 118 -12.23 23.37 0.27
C ALA A 118 -12.71 21.93 0.50
N PHE A 119 -13.68 21.46 -0.30
CA PHE A 119 -14.18 20.09 -0.24
C PHE A 119 -13.07 19.05 -0.50
N MET A 120 -12.24 19.30 -1.52
CA MET A 120 -11.09 18.44 -1.84
C MET A 120 -10.04 18.42 -0.71
N SER A 121 -9.82 19.56 -0.06
CA SER A 121 -8.91 19.65 1.08
C SER A 121 -9.44 18.89 2.30
N ILE A 122 -10.73 19.02 2.60
CA ILE A 122 -11.40 18.32 3.71
C ILE A 122 -11.37 16.80 3.50
N THR A 123 -11.71 16.34 2.29
CA THR A 123 -11.66 14.90 1.96
C THR A 123 -10.23 14.35 2.03
N GLY A 124 -9.21 15.12 1.62
CA GLY A 124 -7.80 14.78 1.82
C GLY A 124 -7.41 14.66 3.29
N LEU A 125 -7.82 15.62 4.14
CA LEU A 125 -7.59 15.61 5.58
C LEU A 125 -8.24 14.40 6.26
N LEU A 126 -9.48 14.06 5.86
CA LEU A 126 -10.16 12.85 6.33
C LEU A 126 -9.42 11.58 5.90
N GLY A 127 -8.87 11.53 4.69
CA GLY A 127 -8.03 10.43 4.20
C GLY A 127 -6.76 10.24 5.04
N VAL A 128 -6.09 11.34 5.41
CA VAL A 128 -4.91 11.30 6.30
C VAL A 128 -5.30 10.76 7.68
N LEU A 129 -6.39 11.26 8.27
CA LEU A 129 -6.89 10.79 9.56
C LEU A 129 -7.29 9.31 9.53
N ALA A 130 -7.97 8.88 8.46
CA ALA A 130 -8.36 7.50 8.27
C ALA A 130 -7.14 6.57 8.16
N THR A 131 -6.10 6.99 7.45
CA THR A 131 -4.86 6.22 7.30
C THR A 131 -4.12 6.11 8.64
N LEU A 132 -3.96 7.22 9.37
CA LEU A 132 -3.34 7.24 10.69
C LEU A 132 -4.13 6.40 11.70
N GLY A 133 -5.45 6.55 11.72
CA GLY A 133 -6.34 5.76 12.56
C GLY A 133 -6.25 4.27 12.27
N ALA A 134 -6.22 3.88 11.00
CA ALA A 134 -6.12 2.48 10.61
C ALA A 134 -4.79 1.86 11.07
N ILE A 135 -3.67 2.56 10.90
CA ILE A 135 -2.34 2.13 11.36
C ILE A 135 -2.31 2.04 12.89
N ALA A 136 -2.85 3.04 13.60
CA ALA A 136 -2.88 3.08 15.06
C ALA A 136 -3.72 1.93 15.64
N ILE A 137 -4.89 1.65 15.07
CA ILE A 137 -5.73 0.52 15.46
C ILE A 137 -5.02 -0.81 15.15
N ALA A 138 -4.52 -0.98 13.92
CA ALA A 138 -3.92 -2.23 13.46
C ALA A 138 -2.69 -2.64 14.26
N PHE A 139 -1.75 -1.72 14.47
CA PHE A 139 -0.46 -2.05 15.09
C PHE A 139 -0.36 -1.65 16.56
N GLY A 140 -1.11 -0.63 16.99
CA GLY A 140 -1.10 -0.17 18.38
C GLY A 140 -2.06 -0.95 19.28
N ILE A 141 -3.32 -1.09 18.84
CA ILE A 141 -4.38 -1.74 19.63
C ILE A 141 -4.41 -3.24 19.33
N LYS A 142 -4.66 -3.63 18.07
CA LYS A 142 -4.80 -5.04 17.67
C LYS A 142 -3.46 -5.79 17.56
N ARG A 143 -2.34 -5.07 17.58
CA ARG A 143 -0.97 -5.63 17.52
C ARG A 143 -0.79 -6.67 16.39
N ILE A 144 -1.34 -6.38 15.22
CA ILE A 144 -1.26 -7.27 14.06
C ILE A 144 0.21 -7.50 13.70
N PRO A 145 0.65 -8.75 13.43
CA PRO A 145 2.03 -9.03 13.07
C PRO A 145 2.40 -8.36 11.74
N TRP A 146 3.51 -7.62 11.74
CA TRP A 146 4.03 -6.88 10.59
C TRP A 146 4.32 -7.72 9.35
N ARG A 147 4.55 -9.03 9.52
CA ARG A 147 4.96 -9.93 8.43
C ARG A 147 3.95 -9.97 7.28
N THR A 148 2.65 -10.08 7.58
CA THR A 148 1.63 -10.21 6.51
C THR A 148 1.41 -8.91 5.77
N PRO A 149 1.15 -7.77 6.44
CA PRO A 149 1.01 -6.47 5.78
C PRO A 149 2.23 -6.09 4.93
N LEU A 150 3.46 -6.31 5.44
CA LEU A 150 4.68 -6.00 4.69
C LEU A 150 4.88 -6.87 3.46
N ARG A 151 4.51 -8.15 3.52
CA ARG A 151 4.58 -9.03 2.34
C ARG A 151 3.65 -8.56 1.24
N ILE A 152 2.43 -8.18 1.59
CA ILE A 152 1.45 -7.65 0.64
C ILE A 152 1.94 -6.34 0.06
N LEU A 153 2.44 -5.43 0.90
CA LEU A 153 3.00 -4.16 0.43
C LEU A 153 4.17 -4.38 -0.55
N ILE A 154 5.15 -5.21 -0.18
CA ILE A 154 6.29 -5.48 -1.07
C ILE A 154 5.79 -6.11 -2.39
N ALA A 155 4.84 -7.03 -2.32
CA ALA A 155 4.28 -7.66 -3.52
C ALA A 155 3.51 -6.66 -4.40
N SER A 156 2.72 -5.76 -3.82
CA SER A 156 1.98 -4.75 -4.57
C SER A 156 2.91 -3.75 -5.26
N TYR A 157 4.00 -3.35 -4.61
CA TYR A 157 5.01 -2.49 -5.24
C TYR A 157 5.79 -3.21 -6.34
N TRP A 158 6.12 -4.49 -6.20
CA TRP A 158 6.69 -5.27 -7.29
C TRP A 158 5.73 -5.42 -8.47
N PHE A 159 4.43 -5.57 -8.20
CA PHE A 159 3.40 -5.62 -9.23
C PHE A 159 3.29 -4.28 -9.97
N SER A 160 3.22 -3.16 -9.24
CA SER A 160 3.26 -1.81 -9.82
C SER A 160 4.53 -1.59 -10.67
N PHE A 161 5.68 -2.06 -10.20
CA PHE A 161 6.92 -2.04 -10.97
C PHE A 161 6.80 -2.81 -12.29
N GLY A 162 6.29 -4.05 -12.23
CA GLY A 162 6.07 -4.88 -13.41
C GLY A 162 5.11 -4.24 -14.41
N VAL A 163 4.02 -3.60 -13.94
CA VAL A 163 3.12 -2.85 -14.82
C VAL A 163 3.84 -1.67 -15.48
N GLY A 164 4.72 -0.96 -14.78
CA GLY A 164 5.54 0.08 -15.39
C GLY A 164 6.48 -0.44 -16.49
N VAL A 165 7.11 -1.60 -16.28
CA VAL A 165 7.93 -2.27 -17.32
C VAL A 165 7.07 -2.60 -18.54
N VAL A 166 5.86 -3.15 -18.33
CA VAL A 166 4.93 -3.48 -19.41
C VAL A 166 4.50 -2.22 -20.16
N GLN A 167 4.17 -1.13 -19.46
CA GLN A 167 3.83 0.16 -20.07
C GLN A 167 5.01 0.69 -20.90
N TRP A 168 6.22 0.63 -20.36
CA TRP A 168 7.43 1.06 -21.07
C TRP A 168 7.66 0.26 -22.35
N LEU A 169 7.56 -1.07 -22.28
CA LEU A 169 7.65 -1.96 -23.44
C LEU A 169 6.55 -1.68 -24.46
N SER A 170 5.33 -1.42 -24.00
CA SER A 170 4.19 -1.12 -24.88
C SER A 170 4.42 0.16 -25.68
N ILE A 171 5.00 1.18 -25.05
CA ILE A 171 5.38 2.44 -25.71
C ILE A 171 6.51 2.19 -26.71
N HIS A 172 7.58 1.49 -26.32
CA HIS A 172 8.75 1.24 -27.17
C HIS A 172 8.46 0.30 -28.35
N LEU A 173 7.54 -0.65 -28.19
CA LEU A 173 7.12 -1.60 -29.22
C LEU A 173 5.87 -1.14 -29.97
N HIS A 174 5.33 0.05 -29.66
CA HIS A 174 4.12 0.62 -30.25
C HIS A 174 2.90 -0.33 -30.22
N ILE A 175 2.69 -1.04 -29.11
CA ILE A 175 1.57 -1.98 -28.93
C ILE A 175 0.29 -1.20 -28.57
N LYS A 176 -0.41 -0.72 -29.61
CA LYS A 176 -1.65 0.07 -29.50
C LYS A 176 -2.72 -0.48 -28.53
N PRO A 177 -3.12 -1.77 -28.57
CA PRO A 177 -4.19 -2.24 -27.68
C PRO A 177 -3.81 -2.13 -26.21
N LEU A 178 -2.53 -2.24 -25.89
CA LEU A 178 -2.03 -2.20 -24.52
C LEU A 178 -1.87 -0.75 -24.03
N THR A 179 -1.40 0.16 -24.90
CA THR A 179 -1.37 1.59 -24.60
C THR A 179 -2.77 2.15 -24.42
N ASP A 180 -3.72 1.74 -25.26
CA ASP A 180 -5.12 2.17 -25.17
C ASP A 180 -5.80 1.64 -23.91
N TYR A 181 -5.57 0.38 -23.54
CA TYR A 181 -6.09 -0.18 -22.28
C TYR A 181 -5.63 0.66 -21.08
N PHE A 182 -4.33 0.96 -20.97
CA PHE A 182 -3.83 1.74 -19.85
C PHE A 182 -4.26 3.22 -19.93
N ALA A 183 -4.43 3.78 -21.12
CA ALA A 183 -4.97 5.12 -21.30
C ALA A 183 -6.40 5.25 -20.74
N HIS A 184 -7.24 4.22 -20.90
CA HIS A 184 -8.60 4.19 -20.32
C HIS A 184 -8.60 3.88 -18.82
N LEU A 185 -7.63 3.08 -18.35
CA LEU A 185 -7.51 2.74 -16.93
C LEU A 185 -7.11 3.96 -16.09
N MET A 186 -6.26 4.84 -16.63
CA MET A 186 -5.67 5.96 -15.92
C MET A 186 -6.49 7.24 -16.11
N TYR A 187 -6.80 7.93 -15.02
CA TYR A 187 -7.53 9.20 -15.07
C TYR A 187 -6.73 10.30 -15.77
N ARG A 188 -5.42 10.38 -15.50
CA ARG A 188 -4.47 11.19 -16.26
C ARG A 188 -3.57 10.25 -17.05
N GLN A 189 -3.68 10.28 -18.38
CA GLN A 189 -2.86 9.46 -19.27
C GLN A 189 -1.53 10.16 -19.59
N TYR A 190 -0.41 9.47 -19.40
CA TYR A 190 0.93 9.91 -19.87
C TYR A 190 1.55 8.91 -20.85
N ILE A 191 0.81 7.85 -21.18
CA ILE A 191 1.27 6.75 -22.02
C ILE A 191 1.19 7.15 -23.50
N ASN A 192 0.08 7.77 -23.91
CA ASN A 192 -0.11 8.24 -25.28
C ASN A 192 0.71 9.51 -25.55
N GLU A 193 1.42 9.54 -26.68
CA GLU A 193 2.26 10.66 -27.11
C GLU A 193 1.47 11.97 -27.29
N SER A 194 0.24 11.88 -27.76
CA SER A 194 -0.68 13.02 -27.95
C SER A 194 -1.33 13.54 -26.65
N SER A 195 -0.88 13.08 -25.48
CA SER A 195 -1.43 13.54 -24.21
C SER A 195 -1.06 14.99 -23.92
N VAL A 196 -2.07 15.75 -23.50
CA VAL A 196 -1.95 17.15 -23.01
C VAL A 196 -0.97 17.28 -21.84
N TRP A 197 -0.69 16.18 -21.12
CA TRP A 197 0.12 16.18 -19.90
C TRP A 197 1.61 15.83 -20.13
N GLY A 198 2.01 15.58 -21.38
CA GLY A 198 3.36 15.14 -21.75
C GLY A 198 3.46 13.62 -21.83
N GLY A 199 3.21 13.09 -23.03
CA GLY A 199 3.12 11.67 -23.33
C GLY A 199 4.42 10.87 -23.38
N GLY A 200 4.31 9.59 -23.74
CA GLY A 200 5.44 8.68 -23.97
C GLY A 200 6.12 8.15 -22.70
N ARG A 201 5.45 8.19 -21.55
CA ARG A 201 6.06 7.83 -20.25
C ARG A 201 5.24 6.78 -19.49
N PRO A 202 5.90 5.76 -18.90
CA PRO A 202 5.22 4.81 -18.03
C PRO A 202 4.89 5.44 -16.68
N GLN A 203 3.73 5.07 -16.12
CA GLN A 203 3.17 5.64 -14.89
C GLN A 203 3.19 4.67 -13.71
N PHE A 204 3.48 3.38 -13.93
CA PHE A 204 3.60 2.37 -12.87
C PHE A 204 2.34 2.23 -11.97
N LEU A 205 1.15 2.51 -12.52
CA LEU A 205 -0.16 2.62 -11.83
C LEU A 205 -0.35 3.85 -10.93
N PHE A 206 0.62 4.77 -10.89
CA PHE A 206 0.49 6.02 -10.17
C PHE A 206 -0.21 7.11 -11.00
N ALA A 207 -0.84 8.06 -10.33
CA ALA A 207 -1.53 9.20 -10.96
C ALA A 207 -0.62 9.96 -11.93
N GLU A 208 0.64 10.16 -11.57
CA GLU A 208 1.63 10.83 -12.40
C GLU A 208 3.01 10.18 -12.23
N PRO A 209 3.89 10.27 -13.24
CA PRO A 209 5.25 9.74 -13.12
C PRO A 209 6.06 10.34 -11.94
N SER A 210 5.74 11.56 -11.51
CA SER A 210 6.34 12.23 -10.34
C SER A 210 6.02 11.53 -9.01
N TYR A 211 4.90 10.80 -8.91
CA TYR A 211 4.47 10.11 -7.70
C TYR A 211 5.39 8.94 -7.33
N ILE A 212 6.18 8.44 -8.28
CA ILE A 212 7.24 7.45 -8.02
C ILE A 212 8.14 7.94 -6.87
N GLY A 213 8.54 9.21 -6.89
CA GLY A 213 9.34 9.82 -5.83
C GLY A 213 8.57 9.89 -4.50
N MET A 214 7.30 10.31 -4.53
CA MET A 214 6.45 10.37 -3.34
C MET A 214 6.33 9.00 -2.66
N HIS A 215 6.16 7.91 -3.41
CA HIS A 215 6.08 6.57 -2.81
C HIS A 215 7.43 6.05 -2.33
N LEU A 216 8.52 6.32 -3.05
CA LEU A 216 9.86 5.91 -2.62
C LEU A 216 10.27 6.60 -1.31
N PHE A 217 10.13 7.92 -1.25
CA PHE A 217 10.57 8.73 -0.11
C PHE A 217 9.51 8.88 0.99
N GLY A 218 8.23 8.90 0.63
CA GLY A 218 7.12 9.09 1.58
C GLY A 218 6.59 7.81 2.20
N VAL A 219 6.70 6.66 1.51
CA VAL A 219 6.18 5.37 2.03
C VAL A 219 7.30 4.38 2.28
N LEU A 220 8.07 4.03 1.24
CA LEU A 220 8.99 2.89 1.30
C LEU A 220 10.21 3.16 2.20
N LEU A 221 10.80 4.35 2.12
CA LEU A 221 11.99 4.71 2.91
C LEU A 221 11.67 4.82 4.42
N PRO A 222 10.62 5.53 4.88
CA PRO A 222 10.23 5.55 6.28
C PRO A 222 9.93 4.15 6.82
N LEU A 223 9.30 3.30 6.00
CA LEU A 223 8.99 1.94 6.39
C LEU A 223 10.23 1.05 6.47
N MET A 224 11.18 1.20 5.54
CA MET A 224 12.49 0.54 5.60
C MET A 224 13.22 0.92 6.88
N TRP A 225 13.22 2.21 7.24
CA TRP A 225 13.81 2.71 8.48
C TRP A 225 13.14 2.08 9.70
N LEU A 226 11.80 2.07 9.75
CA LEU A 226 11.04 1.45 10.84
C LEU A 226 11.36 -0.06 10.99
N MET A 227 11.52 -0.76 9.87
CA MET A 227 11.86 -2.19 9.87
C MET A 227 13.31 -2.48 10.24
N ARG A 228 14.22 -1.50 10.11
CA ARG A 228 15.64 -1.67 10.47
C ARG A 228 15.84 -2.12 11.92
N GLY A 229 15.02 -1.60 12.83
CA GLY A 229 15.03 -1.96 14.25
C GLY A 229 14.24 -3.23 14.61
N ARG A 230 13.37 -3.73 13.72
CA ARG A 230 12.43 -4.82 14.02
C ARG A 230 12.75 -6.12 13.30
N ASP A 231 13.01 -6.04 11.99
CA ASP A 231 13.26 -7.20 11.15
C ASP A 231 14.21 -6.84 10.00
N ARG A 232 15.49 -7.24 10.15
CA ARG A 232 16.55 -6.98 9.18
C ARG A 232 16.28 -7.58 7.81
N ILE A 233 15.49 -8.65 7.71
CA ILE A 233 15.19 -9.32 6.43
C ILE A 233 14.25 -8.44 5.61
N TYR A 234 13.17 -7.93 6.20
CA TYR A 234 12.25 -7.04 5.49
C TYR A 234 12.88 -5.69 5.18
N ALA A 235 13.72 -5.15 6.07
CA ALA A 235 14.48 -3.93 5.78
C ALA A 235 15.36 -4.09 4.53
N LYS A 236 16.06 -5.23 4.39
CA LYS A 236 16.84 -5.54 3.17
C LYS A 236 15.96 -5.66 1.93
N ARG A 237 14.80 -6.32 2.04
CA ARG A 237 13.85 -6.46 0.91
C ARG A 237 13.29 -5.11 0.46
N LEU A 238 12.89 -4.26 1.40
CA LEU A 238 12.42 -2.91 1.12
C LEU A 238 13.52 -2.07 0.49
N ARG A 239 14.75 -2.14 1.00
CA ARG A 239 15.90 -1.46 0.39
C ARG A 239 16.13 -1.91 -1.05
N ASN A 240 16.15 -3.21 -1.31
CA ASN A 240 16.35 -3.74 -2.65
C ASN A 240 15.22 -3.29 -3.60
N LEU A 241 13.97 -3.31 -3.12
CA LEU A 241 12.83 -2.78 -3.85
C LEU A 241 13.02 -1.30 -4.18
N ILE A 242 13.35 -0.44 -3.20
CA ILE A 242 13.59 1.00 -3.41
C ILE A 242 14.67 1.23 -4.48
N VAL A 243 15.79 0.51 -4.40
CA VAL A 243 16.90 0.65 -5.36
C VAL A 243 16.49 0.22 -6.76
N VAL A 244 15.85 -0.95 -6.90
CA VAL A 244 15.39 -1.43 -8.22
C VAL A 244 14.34 -0.49 -8.82
N TYR A 245 13.42 -0.01 -7.99
CA TYR A 245 12.36 0.90 -8.43
C TYR A 245 12.94 2.23 -8.88
N ALA A 246 13.89 2.80 -8.13
CA ALA A 246 14.54 4.05 -8.48
C ALA A 246 15.36 3.92 -9.77
N ILE A 247 16.19 2.88 -9.90
CA ILE A 247 16.99 2.64 -11.11
C ILE A 247 16.07 2.39 -12.31
N GLY A 248 15.06 1.53 -12.18
CA GLY A 248 14.12 1.23 -13.25
C GLY A 248 13.34 2.47 -13.69
N ALA A 249 12.89 3.31 -12.76
CA ALA A 249 12.20 4.56 -13.08
C ALA A 249 13.10 5.57 -13.84
N VAL A 250 14.40 5.61 -13.51
CA VAL A 250 15.38 6.45 -14.24
C VAL A 250 15.64 5.90 -15.64
N LEU A 251 15.87 4.59 -15.78
CA LEU A 251 16.09 3.94 -17.08
C LEU A 251 14.89 4.10 -18.02
N MET A 252 13.67 4.04 -17.47
CA MET A 252 12.43 4.20 -18.22
C MET A 252 12.01 5.67 -18.42
N GLN A 253 12.86 6.62 -18.00
CA GLN A 253 12.64 8.07 -18.10
C GLN A 253 11.34 8.60 -17.45
N ALA A 254 10.73 7.83 -16.55
CA ALA A 254 9.49 8.21 -15.88
C ALA A 254 9.71 9.31 -14.82
N GLY A 255 10.90 9.39 -14.22
CA GLY A 255 11.23 10.34 -13.14
C GLY A 255 12.05 11.55 -13.55
N THR A 256 12.31 11.78 -14.84
CA THR A 256 13.34 12.71 -15.30
C THR A 256 13.08 14.19 -15.03
N ARG A 257 11.89 14.59 -14.57
CA ARG A 257 11.68 15.97 -14.09
C ARG A 257 12.55 16.33 -12.87
N ILE A 258 13.06 15.35 -12.12
CA ILE A 258 13.97 15.56 -10.99
C ILE A 258 15.45 15.66 -11.44
N VAL A 259 15.81 15.09 -12.60
CA VAL A 259 17.22 14.94 -13.02
C VAL A 259 17.57 15.79 -14.26
N LEU A 260 16.63 16.02 -15.19
CA LEU A 260 16.93 16.57 -16.51
C LEU A 260 16.62 18.07 -16.70
N ARG A 261 16.07 18.77 -15.71
CA ARG A 261 15.95 20.25 -15.81
C ARG A 261 17.26 21.00 -15.54
N ALA A 262 18.36 20.29 -15.30
CA ALA A 262 19.67 20.91 -15.15
C ALA A 262 20.38 21.17 -16.51
N ASN A 263 19.97 20.54 -17.62
CA ASN A 263 20.82 20.45 -18.82
C ASN A 263 20.10 20.64 -20.18
N LEU A 264 19.06 21.46 -20.30
CA LEU A 264 18.60 21.87 -21.65
C LEU A 264 18.45 23.40 -21.73
N PRO A 265 19.16 24.06 -22.67
CA PRO A 265 18.85 25.44 -23.04
C PRO A 265 17.48 25.47 -23.74
N GLU A 266 16.70 26.50 -23.45
CA GLU A 266 15.47 26.79 -24.17
C GLU A 266 15.80 27.07 -25.65
N SER A 267 15.13 26.35 -26.54
CA SER A 267 15.04 26.66 -27.97
C SER A 267 13.59 26.69 -28.38
#